data_AF-A0A1I7N9I0-F1
#
_entry.id   AF-A0A1I7N9I0-F1
#
_cell.length_a   1.000
_cell.length_b   1.000
_cell.length_c   1.000
_cell.angle_alpha   90.00
_cell.angle_beta   90.00
_cell.angle_gamma   90.00
#
_symmetry.space_group_name_H-M   'P 1'
#
loop_
_entity.id
_entity.type
_entity.pdbx_description
1 polymer ?
#
loop_
_entity_poly.entity_id
_entity_poly.type
_entity_poly.pdbx_seq_one_letter_code
_entity_poly.pdbx_strand_id
1 'polypeptide(L)'
;MTAVLDLDQRHFTTVKGNLTLIGTWVSTDDGVAPCLCLIRTGEEFSEHTVPCVVTLQSAFLFDRSSHKHYPDWARKAALMAFGFAEALRIGVTPQSAQRICELIEDNIDDLFGIPPYRVPILTDNEAMAEVTITDRNSGKRVREVLL
;
A
#
# COMPACT_ATOMS: atom_id res chain seq x y z
N MET A 1 14.56 11.30 -6.36
CA MET A 1 14.31 10.62 -7.66
C MET A 1 12.80 10.67 -7.96
N THR A 2 12.34 10.17 -9.10
CA THR A 2 10.89 10.03 -9.39
C THR A 2 10.35 8.84 -8.59
N ALA A 3 9.22 9.00 -7.89
CA ALA A 3 8.56 7.87 -7.23
C ALA A 3 8.14 6.83 -8.29
N VAL A 4 8.40 5.55 -8.02
CA VAL A 4 8.11 4.45 -8.95
C VAL A 4 6.99 3.60 -8.37
N LEU A 5 6.01 3.30 -9.20
CA LEU A 5 4.87 2.46 -8.88
C LEU A 5 4.73 1.41 -9.97
N ASP A 6 4.77 0.14 -9.57
CA ASP A 6 4.52 -0.99 -10.46
C ASP A 6 3.09 -1.49 -10.22
N LEU A 7 2.20 -1.17 -11.16
CA LEU A 7 0.79 -1.55 -11.04
C LEU A 7 0.57 -3.06 -11.27
N ASP A 8 1.54 -3.83 -11.74
CA ASP A 8 1.40 -5.29 -11.84
C ASP A 8 1.61 -5.98 -10.49
N GLN A 9 2.34 -5.33 -9.57
CA GLN A 9 2.54 -5.82 -8.22
C GLN A 9 1.42 -5.39 -7.28
N ARG A 10 0.37 -6.23 -7.18
CA ARG A 10 -0.83 -5.96 -6.39
C ARG A 10 -0.96 -6.94 -5.22
N HIS A 11 -1.22 -6.42 -4.04
CA HIS A 11 -1.67 -7.22 -2.90
C HIS A 11 -3.17 -7.48 -2.97
N PHE A 12 -3.96 -6.44 -3.29
CA PHE A 12 -5.39 -6.56 -3.50
C PHE A 12 -5.89 -5.52 -4.51
N THR A 13 -7.12 -5.68 -4.98
CA THR A 13 -7.79 -4.74 -5.87
C THR A 13 -9.26 -4.65 -5.55
N THR A 14 -9.76 -3.41 -5.41
CA THR A 14 -11.17 -3.10 -5.15
C THR A 14 -11.68 -2.16 -6.22
N VAL A 15 -12.81 -2.49 -6.85
CA VAL A 15 -13.43 -1.66 -7.89
C VAL A 15 -14.74 -1.07 -7.38
N LYS A 16 -14.90 0.26 -7.49
CA LYS A 16 -16.11 0.98 -7.09
C LYS A 16 -16.55 1.92 -8.22
N GLY A 17 -17.30 1.38 -9.17
CA GLY A 17 -17.75 2.09 -10.37
C GLY A 17 -16.60 2.37 -11.33
N ASN A 18 -16.33 3.66 -11.60
CA ASN A 18 -15.27 4.10 -12.50
C ASN A 18 -13.90 4.29 -11.83
N LEU A 19 -13.76 3.86 -10.57
CA LEU A 19 -12.51 3.89 -9.83
C LEU A 19 -12.05 2.47 -9.48
N THR A 20 -10.76 2.23 -9.66
CA THR A 20 -10.05 1.05 -9.17
C THR A 20 -9.08 1.51 -8.08
N LEU A 21 -9.17 0.88 -6.90
CA LEU A 21 -8.22 1.01 -5.81
C LEU A 21 -7.33 -0.24 -5.79
N ILE A 22 -6.02 -0.04 -5.73
CA ILE A 22 -5.03 -1.11 -5.72
C ILE A 22 -4.20 -0.98 -4.44
N GLY A 23 -4.17 -2.03 -3.62
CA GLY A 23 -3.18 -2.14 -2.56
C GLY A 23 -1.87 -2.63 -3.15
N THR A 24 -0.81 -1.83 -3.06
CA THR A 24 0.49 -2.08 -3.71
C THR A 24 1.61 -1.41 -2.90
N TRP A 25 2.80 -1.29 -3.49
CA TRP A 25 3.97 -0.65 -2.90
C TRP A 25 4.46 0.47 -3.79
N VAL A 26 4.82 1.60 -3.17
CA VAL A 26 5.46 2.72 -3.84
C VAL A 26 6.92 2.78 -3.43
N SER A 27 7.82 2.92 -4.41
CA SER A 27 9.23 3.19 -4.17
C SER A 27 9.45 4.70 -4.13
N THR A 28 9.94 5.19 -3.00
CA THR A 28 10.35 6.58 -2.79
C THR A 28 11.84 6.64 -2.44
N ASP A 29 12.35 7.85 -2.21
CA ASP A 29 13.74 8.05 -1.75
C ASP A 29 13.98 7.41 -0.36
N ASP A 30 12.93 7.19 0.44
CA ASP A 30 12.99 6.57 1.77
C ASP A 30 12.85 5.03 1.74
N GLY A 31 12.71 4.44 0.54
CA GLY A 31 12.56 3.01 0.33
C GLY A 31 11.21 2.61 -0.24
N VAL A 32 10.85 1.34 -0.09
CA VAL A 32 9.60 0.78 -0.62
C VAL A 32 8.59 0.62 0.50
N ALA A 33 7.42 1.26 0.36
CA ALA A 33 6.39 1.28 1.39
C ALA A 33 5.01 0.87 0.83
N PRO A 34 4.19 0.15 1.61
CA PRO A 34 2.80 -0.09 1.26
C PRO A 34 2.01 1.21 1.03
N CYS A 35 1.15 1.17 0.03
CA CYS A 35 0.27 2.28 -0.32
C CYS A 35 -1.02 1.79 -0.97
N LEU A 36 -2.03 2.65 -0.95
CA LEU A 36 -3.19 2.54 -1.81
C LEU A 36 -2.99 3.40 -3.05
N CYS A 37 -3.25 2.85 -4.23
CA CYS A 37 -3.22 3.56 -5.49
C CYS A 37 -4.62 3.60 -6.10
N LEU A 38 -5.13 4.79 -6.39
CA LEU A 38 -6.36 5.01 -7.11
C LEU A 38 -6.06 5.36 -8.56
N ILE A 39 -6.80 4.72 -9.46
CA ILE A 39 -6.80 5.00 -10.90
C ILE A 39 -8.24 4.95 -11.42
N ARG A 40 -8.44 5.42 -12.66
CA ARG A 40 -9.69 5.14 -13.37
C ARG A 40 -9.74 3.68 -13.81
N THR A 41 -10.89 3.06 -13.63
CA THR A 41 -11.13 1.67 -14.03
C THR A 41 -10.85 1.48 -15.51
N GLY A 42 -10.00 0.50 -15.85
CA GLY A 42 -9.64 0.18 -17.23
C GLY A 42 -8.50 1.02 -17.82
N GLU A 43 -7.92 1.95 -17.04
CA GLU A 43 -6.79 2.77 -17.52
C GLU A 43 -5.42 2.25 -17.04
N GLU A 44 -5.32 1.11 -16.38
CA GLU A 44 -4.06 0.58 -15.81
C GLU A 44 -2.85 0.64 -16.76
N PHE A 45 -3.07 0.39 -18.05
CA PHE A 45 -2.03 0.39 -19.09
C PHE A 45 -2.06 1.60 -20.02
N SER A 46 -2.85 2.63 -19.68
CA SER A 46 -2.95 3.86 -20.47
C SER A 46 -1.77 4.79 -20.20
N GLU A 47 -1.19 5.37 -21.25
CA GLU A 47 -0.15 6.41 -21.14
C GLU A 47 -0.65 7.69 -20.43
N HIS A 48 -1.97 7.84 -20.30
CA HIS A 48 -2.60 8.98 -19.64
C HIS A 48 -3.01 8.69 -18.20
N THR A 49 -2.61 7.54 -17.65
CA THR A 49 -2.94 7.19 -16.27
C THR A 49 -2.14 8.00 -15.29
N VAL A 50 -2.87 8.69 -14.42
CA VAL A 50 -2.32 9.45 -13.31
C VAL A 50 -2.70 8.71 -12.02
N PRO A 51 -1.80 7.89 -11.46
CA PRO A 51 -2.07 7.19 -10.21
C PRO A 51 -2.10 8.18 -9.04
N CYS A 52 -3.17 8.13 -8.26
CA CYS A 52 -3.32 8.88 -7.03
C CYS A 52 -2.96 7.99 -5.84
N VAL A 53 -1.88 8.33 -5.13
CA VAL A 53 -1.29 7.44 -4.12
C VAL A 53 -1.57 7.96 -2.70
N VAL A 54 -2.05 7.06 -1.84
CA VAL A 54 -2.14 7.27 -0.39
C VAL A 54 -1.15 6.33 0.27
N THR A 55 -0.09 6.91 0.83
CA THR A 55 0.91 6.15 1.60
C THR A 55 0.38 5.84 3.00
N LEU A 56 0.97 4.85 3.66
CA LEU A 56 0.70 4.54 5.07
C LEU A 56 0.82 5.77 5.99
N GLN A 57 1.80 6.63 5.75
CA GLN A 57 2.01 7.87 6.52
C GLN A 57 0.88 8.89 6.35
N SER A 58 0.17 8.87 5.21
CA SER A 58 -0.97 9.76 4.94
C SER A 58 -2.32 9.12 5.21
N ALA A 59 -2.37 7.80 5.43
CA ALA A 59 -3.61 7.04 5.57
C ALA A 59 -4.45 7.52 6.76
N PHE A 60 -3.81 7.96 7.85
CA PHE A 60 -4.51 8.50 9.03
C PHE A 60 -5.49 9.63 8.69
N LEU A 61 -5.30 10.35 7.58
CA LEU A 61 -6.22 11.39 7.13
C LEU A 61 -7.61 10.84 6.78
N PHE A 62 -7.72 9.57 6.42
CA PHE A 62 -8.99 8.95 6.01
C PHE A 62 -9.60 8.09 7.11
N ASP A 63 -8.89 7.85 8.21
CA ASP A 63 -9.42 7.14 9.37
C ASP A 63 -10.33 8.05 10.21
N ARG A 64 -11.61 7.67 10.36
CA ARG A 64 -12.55 8.38 11.24
C ARG A 64 -12.08 8.46 12.69
N SER A 65 -11.27 7.51 13.17
CA SER A 65 -10.76 7.51 14.54
C SER A 65 -9.77 8.66 14.81
N SER A 66 -9.13 9.20 13.76
CA SER A 66 -8.14 10.27 13.83
C SER A 66 -8.65 11.60 14.39
N HIS A 67 -9.98 11.82 14.42
CA HIS A 67 -10.58 13.05 14.98
C HIS A 67 -10.12 13.37 16.42
N LYS A 68 -9.74 12.34 17.20
CA LYS A 68 -9.26 12.49 18.58
C LYS A 68 -7.87 13.11 18.68
N HIS A 69 -7.05 12.93 17.66
CA HIS A 69 -5.63 13.34 17.65
C HIS A 69 -5.35 14.45 16.64
N TYR A 70 -6.21 14.60 15.63
CA TYR A 70 -6.00 15.50 14.52
C TYR A 70 -7.29 16.25 14.14
N PRO A 71 -7.59 17.40 14.77
CA PRO A 71 -8.88 18.09 14.60
C PRO A 71 -9.25 18.44 13.14
N ASP A 72 -8.24 18.69 12.31
CA ASP A 72 -8.37 19.10 10.91
C ASP A 72 -8.41 17.94 9.90
N TRP A 73 -8.46 16.70 10.36
CA TRP A 73 -8.28 15.49 9.53
C TRP A 73 -9.25 15.46 8.34
N ALA A 74 -10.55 15.66 8.60
CA ALA A 74 -11.59 15.58 7.58
C ALA A 74 -11.41 16.65 6.49
N ARG A 75 -11.01 17.87 6.87
CA ARG A 75 -10.73 18.95 5.93
C ARG A 75 -9.54 18.59 5.03
N LYS A 76 -8.48 18.02 5.59
CA LYS A 76 -7.30 17.60 4.83
C LYS A 76 -7.59 16.41 3.91
N ALA A 77 -8.36 15.44 4.38
CA ALA A 77 -8.83 14.31 3.58
C ALA A 77 -9.63 14.79 2.37
N ALA A 78 -10.58 15.71 2.60
CA ALA A 78 -11.39 16.28 1.53
C ALA A 78 -10.54 17.04 0.50
N LEU A 79 -9.57 17.86 0.94
CA LEU A 79 -8.67 18.58 0.03
C LEU A 79 -7.83 17.62 -0.83
N MET A 80 -7.30 16.55 -0.24
CA MET A 80 -6.58 15.51 -0.97
C MET A 80 -7.49 14.80 -1.98
N ALA A 81 -8.70 14.44 -1.56
CA ALA A 81 -9.70 13.79 -2.43
C ALA A 81 -10.14 14.68 -3.59
N PHE A 82 -10.24 16.01 -3.39
CA PHE A 82 -10.48 16.96 -4.48
C PHE A 82 -9.35 16.98 -5.50
N GLY A 83 -8.08 17.00 -5.03
CA GLY A 83 -6.92 16.90 -5.91
C GLY A 83 -6.90 15.58 -6.69
N PHE A 84 -7.29 14.48 -6.04
CA PHE A 84 -7.42 13.19 -6.72
C PHE A 84 -8.55 13.19 -7.75
N ALA A 85 -9.70 13.80 -7.46
CA ALA A 85 -10.81 13.88 -8.40
C ALA A 85 -10.42 14.65 -9.68
N GLU A 86 -9.62 15.71 -9.54
CA GLU A 86 -9.04 16.46 -10.64
C GLU A 86 -8.07 15.59 -11.46
N ALA A 87 -7.08 14.97 -10.81
CA ALA A 87 -6.08 14.13 -11.46
C ALA A 87 -6.69 12.91 -12.17
N LEU A 88 -7.70 12.30 -11.55
CA LEU A 88 -8.45 11.17 -12.11
C LEU A 88 -9.43 11.61 -13.20
N ARG A 89 -9.63 12.91 -13.43
CA ARG A 89 -10.54 13.45 -14.46
C ARG A 89 -11.97 12.89 -14.31
N ILE A 90 -12.45 12.80 -13.08
CA ILE A 90 -13.82 12.31 -12.75
C ILE A 90 -14.78 13.45 -12.37
N GLY A 91 -14.32 14.70 -12.49
CA GLY A 91 -15.06 15.91 -12.14
C GLY A 91 -14.84 16.32 -10.69
N VAL A 92 -14.48 17.59 -10.47
CA VAL A 92 -14.14 18.14 -9.14
C VAL A 92 -15.42 18.57 -8.42
N THR A 93 -16.11 17.61 -7.80
CA THR A 93 -17.38 17.84 -7.08
C THR A 93 -17.32 17.28 -5.66
N PRO A 94 -18.12 17.81 -4.70
CA PRO A 94 -18.19 17.24 -3.36
C PRO A 94 -18.53 15.73 -3.37
N GLN A 95 -19.37 15.29 -4.30
CA GLN A 95 -19.76 13.89 -4.46
C GLN A 95 -18.59 13.02 -4.90
N SER A 96 -17.75 13.51 -5.82
CA SER A 96 -16.53 12.79 -6.26
C SER A 96 -15.52 12.65 -5.11
N ALA A 97 -15.29 13.73 -4.36
CA ALA A 97 -14.39 13.74 -3.23
C ALA A 97 -14.88 12.80 -2.11
N GLN A 98 -16.18 12.85 -1.79
CA GLN A 98 -16.80 11.93 -0.84
C GLN A 98 -16.64 10.46 -1.27
N ARG A 99 -16.89 10.15 -2.55
CA ARG A 99 -16.72 8.79 -3.08
C ARG A 99 -15.28 8.29 -2.95
N ILE A 100 -14.30 9.16 -3.18
CA ILE A 100 -12.88 8.85 -3.01
C ILE A 100 -12.56 8.60 -1.53
N CYS A 101 -13.00 9.49 -0.63
CA CYS A 101 -12.80 9.34 0.81
C CYS A 101 -13.39 8.02 1.32
N GLU A 102 -14.63 7.70 0.96
CA GLU A 102 -15.28 6.44 1.33
C GLU A 102 -14.53 5.24 0.79
N LEU A 103 -14.11 5.25 -0.48
CA LEU A 103 -13.35 4.14 -1.06
C LEU A 103 -12.02 3.89 -0.31
N ILE A 104 -11.32 4.96 0.07
CA ILE A 104 -10.07 4.85 0.85
C ILE A 104 -10.36 4.37 2.27
N GLU A 105 -11.37 4.96 2.94
CA GLU A 105 -11.78 4.59 4.29
C GLU A 105 -12.18 3.10 4.37
N ASP A 106 -13.00 2.64 3.42
CA ASP A 106 -13.49 1.26 3.33
C ASP A 106 -12.36 0.21 3.20
N ASN A 107 -11.15 0.63 2.79
CA ASN A 107 -10.01 -0.26 2.50
C ASN A 107 -8.75 0.12 3.29
N ILE A 108 -8.87 0.98 4.31
CA ILE A 108 -7.71 1.42 5.09
C ILE A 108 -7.15 0.28 5.95
N ASP A 109 -8.01 -0.61 6.44
CA ASP A 109 -7.59 -1.76 7.24
C ASP A 109 -6.78 -2.76 6.40
N ASP A 110 -7.16 -2.94 5.13
CA ASP A 110 -6.43 -3.78 4.18
C ASP A 110 -5.03 -3.24 3.89
N LEU A 111 -4.83 -1.92 3.95
CA LEU A 111 -3.50 -1.29 3.82
C LEU A 111 -2.55 -1.75 4.92
N PHE A 112 -3.04 -1.88 6.17
CA PHE A 112 -2.22 -2.39 7.29
C PHE A 112 -1.91 -3.88 7.16
N GLY A 113 -2.68 -4.62 6.34
CA GLY A 113 -2.44 -6.02 6.04
C GLY A 113 -1.38 -6.26 4.95
N ILE A 114 -0.97 -5.23 4.21
CA ILE A 114 0.04 -5.38 3.15
C ILE A 114 1.40 -5.65 3.81
N PRO A 115 2.07 -6.78 3.49
CA PRO A 115 3.37 -7.07 4.07
C PRO A 115 4.43 -6.08 3.57
N PRO A 116 5.55 -5.90 4.30
CA PRO A 116 6.71 -5.20 3.77
C PRO A 116 7.11 -5.78 2.41
N TYR A 117 7.52 -4.91 1.48
CA TYR A 117 7.91 -5.34 0.15
C TYR A 117 9.03 -6.36 0.26
N ARG A 118 8.75 -7.60 -0.13
CA ARG A 118 9.81 -8.58 -0.33
C ARG A 118 10.43 -8.23 -1.66
N VAL A 119 11.63 -7.64 -1.62
CA VAL A 119 12.49 -7.66 -2.80
C VAL A 119 12.50 -9.10 -3.27
N PRO A 120 12.20 -9.41 -4.55
CA PRO A 120 12.48 -10.74 -5.08
C PRO A 120 13.98 -10.91 -4.91
N ILE A 121 14.37 -11.59 -3.83
CA ILE A 121 15.74 -11.99 -3.62
C ILE A 121 15.99 -12.89 -4.82
N LEU A 122 16.79 -12.40 -5.75
CA LEU A 122 17.44 -13.19 -6.77
C LEU A 122 18.38 -14.16 -6.04
N THR A 123 17.84 -15.16 -5.36
CA THR A 123 18.52 -16.38 -4.92
C THR A 123 17.56 -17.25 -4.13
N ASP A 124 17.41 -18.48 -4.62
CA ASP A 124 16.95 -19.65 -3.88
C ASP A 124 17.48 -19.68 -2.43
N ASN A 125 16.64 -20.11 -1.49
CA ASN A 125 17.05 -20.65 -0.19
C ASN A 125 17.88 -19.75 0.77
N GLU A 126 17.39 -18.56 1.12
CA GLU A 126 17.86 -17.95 2.38
C GLU A 126 17.25 -18.67 3.57
N ALA A 127 18.03 -19.57 4.18
CA ALA A 127 17.69 -20.27 5.41
C ALA A 127 17.29 -19.27 6.50
N MET A 128 16.03 -19.34 6.94
CA MET A 128 15.50 -18.43 7.95
C MET A 128 15.94 -18.81 9.38
N ALA A 129 16.51 -20.01 9.59
CA ALA A 129 17.08 -20.43 10.87
C ALA A 129 18.15 -21.54 10.74
N GLU A 130 19.23 -21.44 11.53
CA GLU A 130 20.19 -22.53 11.78
C GLU A 130 19.94 -23.11 13.18
N VAL A 131 19.62 -24.40 13.26
CA VAL A 131 19.53 -25.13 14.54
C VAL A 131 20.79 -25.95 14.73
N THR A 132 21.53 -25.67 15.80
CA THR A 132 22.65 -26.53 16.23
C THR A 132 22.21 -27.37 17.43
N ILE A 133 21.93 -28.64 17.21
CA ILE A 133 21.68 -29.60 18.30
C ILE A 133 23.04 -30.12 18.78
N THR A 134 23.36 -29.86 20.05
CA THR A 134 24.57 -30.42 20.68
C THR A 134 24.15 -31.53 21.64
N ASP A 135 24.56 -32.75 21.36
CA ASP A 135 24.36 -33.88 22.27
C ASP A 135 25.22 -33.70 23.53
N ARG A 136 24.56 -33.65 24.69
CA ARG A 136 25.16 -33.35 25.99
C ARG A 136 26.12 -34.43 26.47
N ASN A 137 26.00 -35.67 25.99
CA ASN A 137 26.84 -36.78 26.44
C ASN A 137 28.03 -37.05 25.52
N SER A 138 27.93 -36.71 24.23
CA SER A 138 28.96 -36.99 23.23
C SER A 138 29.69 -35.76 22.69
N GLY A 139 29.19 -34.55 22.97
CA GLY A 139 29.72 -33.29 22.43
C GLY A 139 29.52 -33.14 20.92
N LYS A 140 28.85 -34.10 20.27
CA LYS A 140 28.63 -34.12 18.83
C LYS A 140 27.59 -33.05 18.47
N ARG A 141 27.96 -32.17 17.53
CA ARG A 141 27.09 -31.14 16.97
C ARG A 141 26.47 -31.66 15.68
N VAL A 142 25.14 -31.69 15.63
CA VAL A 142 24.39 -31.92 14.38
C VAL A 142 23.81 -30.57 13.98
N ARG A 143 24.18 -30.09 12.80
CA ARG A 143 23.64 -28.86 12.20
C ARG A 143 22.49 -29.24 11.29
N GLU A 144 21.34 -28.64 11.52
CA GLU A 144 20.18 -28.77 10.65
C GLU A 144 19.74 -27.36 10.23
N VAL A 145 19.57 -27.19 8.92
CA VAL A 145 19.18 -25.92 8.31
C VAL A 145 17.71 -26.06 7.93
N LEU A 146 16.87 -25.19 8.49
CA LEU A 146 15.44 -25.20 8.21
C LEU A 146 15.11 -24.05 7.25
N LEU A 147 14.35 -24.39 6.20
CA LEU A 147 13.81 -23.46 5.20
C LEU A 147 12.52 -22.82 5.70
#